data_AF-A0A382JBQ0-F1
#
_entry.id   AF-A0A382JBQ0-F1
#
_cell.length_a   1.000
_cell.length_b   1.000
_cell.length_c   1.000
_cell.angle_alpha   90.00
_cell.angle_beta   90.00
_cell.angle_gamma   90.00
#
_symmetry.space_group_name_H-M   'P 1'
#
loop_
_entity.id
_entity.type
_entity.pdbx_description
1 polymer ?
#
loop_
_entity_poly.entity_id
_entity_poly.type
_entity_poly.pdbx_seq_one_letter_code
_entity_poly.pdbx_strand_id
1 'polypeptide(L)'
;MYEGILSLMQMAKTSAALDRLSKAKLPYVSVLTNPTMAGVMASFASLGDVILAEPKALIGFAGPRVIKETTQRELPSGFQTAE
;
A
#
# COMPACT_ATOMS: atom_id res chain seq x y z
N MET A 1 1.65 15.59 0.74
CA MET A 1 2.87 16.34 1.11
C MET A 1 2.57 17.68 1.78
N TYR A 2 1.50 18.40 1.38
CA TYR A 2 1.13 19.69 1.96
C TYR A 2 0.95 19.68 3.50
N GLU A 3 0.48 18.58 4.07
CA GLU A 3 0.37 18.43 5.53
C GLU A 3 1.62 17.81 6.19
N GLY A 4 2.67 17.53 5.40
CA GLY A 4 3.96 17.02 5.86
C GLY A 4 3.86 15.81 6.77
N ILE A 5 4.42 15.94 7.98
CA ILE A 5 4.45 14.91 9.01
C ILE A 5 3.05 14.45 9.43
N LEU A 6 2.04 15.31 9.34
CA LEU A 6 0.67 14.94 9.71
C LEU A 6 0.12 13.87 8.76
N SER A 7 0.40 13.97 7.46
CA SER A 7 0.06 12.91 6.50
C SER A 7 0.81 11.61 6.81
N LEU A 8 2.10 11.69 7.18
CA LEU A 8 2.89 10.51 7.54
C LEU A 8 2.33 9.80 8.77
N MET A 9 1.94 10.56 9.80
CA MET A 9 1.38 10.00 11.03
C MET A 9 0.01 9.34 10.83
N GLN A 10 -0.69 9.58 9.71
CA GLN A 10 -1.92 8.85 9.39
C GLN A 10 -1.66 7.35 9.23
N MET A 11 -0.47 6.97 8.76
CA MET A 11 -0.07 5.55 8.66
C MET A 11 -0.09 4.89 10.04
N ALA A 12 0.61 5.48 11.02
CA ALA A 12 0.64 4.96 12.38
C ALA A 12 -0.76 4.94 13.01
N LYS A 13 -1.56 6.01 12.83
CA LYS A 13 -2.90 6.11 13.38
C LYS A 13 -3.84 5.02 12.85
N THR A 14 -3.86 4.82 11.54
CA THR A 14 -4.74 3.84 10.89
C THR A 14 -4.32 2.41 11.19
N SER A 15 -3.01 2.12 11.18
CA SER A 15 -2.49 0.80 11.58
C SER A 15 -2.81 0.48 13.04
N ALA A 16 -2.69 1.45 13.96
CA ALA A 16 -3.07 1.25 15.36
C ALA A 16 -4.58 1.02 15.54
N ALA A 17 -5.42 1.62 14.71
CA ALA A 17 -6.86 1.35 14.70
C ALA A 17 -7.16 -0.07 14.22
N LEU A 18 -6.46 -0.56 13.20
CA LEU A 18 -6.59 -1.94 12.73
C LEU A 18 -6.10 -2.97 13.76
N ASP A 19 -5.05 -2.69 14.51
CA ASP A 19 -4.63 -3.55 15.63
C ASP A 19 -5.75 -3.70 16.68
N ARG A 20 -6.47 -2.61 16.98
CA ARG A 20 -7.64 -2.66 17.87
C ARG A 20 -8.78 -3.49 17.27
N LEU A 21 -9.02 -3.39 15.97
CA LEU A 21 -10.03 -4.18 15.24
C LEU A 21 -9.69 -5.68 15.29
N SER A 22 -8.42 -6.02 15.05
CA SER A 22 -7.89 -7.39 15.12
C SER A 22 -8.05 -7.98 16.53
N LYS A 23 -7.74 -7.20 17.59
CA LYS A 23 -7.97 -7.60 18.99
C LYS A 23 -9.44 -7.85 19.32
N ALA A 24 -10.35 -7.12 18.66
CA ALA A 24 -11.80 -7.35 18.76
C ALA A 24 -12.29 -8.54 17.92
N LYS A 25 -11.40 -9.22 17.18
CA LYS A 25 -11.71 -10.36 16.29
C LYS A 25 -12.74 -10.02 15.21
N LEU A 26 -12.71 -8.79 14.71
CA LEU A 26 -13.56 -8.34 13.61
C LEU A 26 -12.79 -8.42 12.29
N PRO A 27 -13.39 -8.95 11.22
CA PRO A 27 -12.70 -9.14 9.95
C PRO A 27 -12.46 -7.81 9.24
N TYR A 28 -11.29 -7.69 8.61
CA TYR A 28 -10.91 -6.58 7.75
C TYR A 28 -10.46 -7.09 6.37
N VAL A 29 -11.21 -6.69 5.33
CA VAL A 29 -10.87 -6.99 3.93
C VAL A 29 -10.32 -5.72 3.30
N SER A 30 -9.09 -5.80 2.81
CA SER A 30 -8.46 -4.74 2.03
C SER A 30 -8.65 -5.01 0.54
N VAL A 31 -9.11 -4.01 -0.21
CA VAL A 31 -9.28 -4.09 -1.66
C VAL A 31 -8.36 -3.07 -2.31
N LEU A 32 -7.31 -3.57 -2.95
CA LEU A 32 -6.28 -2.79 -3.63
C LEU A 32 -6.72 -2.52 -5.06
N THR A 33 -7.01 -1.25 -5.34
CA THR A 33 -7.39 -0.78 -6.68
C THR A 33 -6.25 -0.03 -7.33
N ASN A 34 -6.39 0.26 -8.62
CA ASN A 34 -5.36 0.94 -9.38
C ASN A 34 -5.40 2.48 -9.22
N PRO A 35 -4.34 3.16 -8.73
CA PRO A 35 -3.13 2.63 -8.09
C PRO A 35 -3.20 2.67 -6.55
N THR A 36 -2.56 1.71 -5.88
CA THR A 36 -2.37 1.73 -4.41
C THR A 36 -0.88 1.79 -4.07
N MET A 37 -0.41 2.99 -3.70
CA MET A 37 1.02 3.29 -3.60
C MET A 37 1.48 3.86 -2.25
N ALA A 38 2.79 3.79 -2.01
CA ALA A 38 3.51 4.51 -0.96
C ALA A 38 2.92 4.32 0.45
N GLY A 39 2.61 5.42 1.13
CA GLY A 39 2.20 5.37 2.54
C GLY A 39 0.90 4.59 2.78
N VAL A 40 -0.03 4.58 1.82
CA VAL A 40 -1.26 3.77 1.94
C VAL A 40 -0.92 2.29 1.85
N MET A 41 -0.14 1.89 0.84
CA MET A 41 0.30 0.50 0.68
C MET A 41 1.12 0.00 1.88
N ALA A 42 2.01 0.84 2.42
CA ALA A 42 2.83 0.54 3.59
C ALA A 42 2.11 0.76 4.94
N SER A 43 0.80 0.94 4.95
CA SER A 43 -0.01 1.03 6.17
C SER A 43 -1.24 0.14 6.08
N PHE A 44 -2.43 0.68 6.26
CA PHE A 44 -3.66 -0.09 6.41
C PHE A 44 -3.97 -0.99 5.21
N ALA A 45 -3.56 -0.63 3.99
CA ALA A 45 -3.88 -1.42 2.80
C ALA A 45 -3.22 -2.81 2.79
N SER A 46 -2.04 -2.98 3.41
CA SER A 46 -1.35 -4.27 3.51
C SER A 46 -1.61 -5.04 4.80
N LEU A 47 -2.50 -4.52 5.67
CA LEU A 47 -2.84 -5.11 6.97
C LEU A 47 -4.22 -5.79 6.97
N GLY A 48 -4.77 -6.11 5.79
CA GLY A 48 -6.00 -6.89 5.63
C GLY A 48 -5.84 -8.33 6.10
N ASP A 49 -6.86 -8.88 6.77
CA ASP A 49 -6.97 -10.33 6.98
C ASP A 49 -7.10 -11.06 5.64
N VAL A 50 -7.80 -10.42 4.70
CA VAL A 50 -7.86 -10.78 3.28
C VAL A 50 -7.50 -9.56 2.46
N ILE A 51 -6.60 -9.73 1.50
CA ILE A 51 -6.19 -8.68 0.57
C ILE A 51 -6.62 -9.13 -0.83
N LEU A 52 -7.49 -8.35 -1.46
CA LEU A 52 -7.93 -8.52 -2.83
C LEU A 52 -7.30 -7.42 -3.69
N ALA A 53 -6.98 -7.72 -4.93
CA ALA A 53 -6.49 -6.72 -5.88
C ALA A 53 -7.25 -6.82 -7.19
N GLU A 54 -7.58 -5.69 -7.79
CA GLU A 54 -8.12 -5.67 -9.15
C GLU A 54 -7.06 -6.12 -10.16
N PRO A 55 -7.42 -6.86 -11.23
CA PRO A 55 -6.48 -7.25 -12.26
C PRO A 55 -5.71 -6.04 -12.81
N LYS A 56 -4.40 -6.18 -12.96
CA LYS A 56 -3.48 -5.15 -13.45
C LYS A 56 -3.37 -3.90 -12.56
N ALA A 57 -3.91 -3.93 -11.34
CA ALA A 57 -3.76 -2.80 -10.43
C ALA A 57 -2.29 -2.56 -10.09
N LEU A 58 -1.86 -1.31 -10.16
CA LEU A 58 -0.49 -0.94 -9.84
C LEU A 58 -0.34 -0.73 -8.33
N ILE A 59 0.43 -1.61 -7.68
CA ILE A 59 0.52 -1.72 -6.22
C ILE A 59 2.00 -1.73 -5.80
N GLY A 60 2.39 -0.85 -4.87
CA GLY A 60 3.78 -0.83 -4.40
C GLY A 60 4.13 0.29 -3.43
N PHE A 61 5.34 0.25 -2.88
CA PHE A 61 5.81 1.31 -2.00
C PHE A 61 6.40 2.49 -2.79
N ALA A 62 7.48 2.24 -3.51
CA ALA A 62 8.06 3.23 -4.42
C ALA A 62 7.50 3.05 -5.83
N GLY A 63 7.25 4.15 -6.54
CA GLY A 63 6.79 4.08 -7.92
C GLY A 63 7.84 3.49 -8.86
N PRO A 64 7.43 2.84 -9.97
CA PRO A 64 8.34 2.14 -10.88
C PRO A 64 9.37 3.09 -11.49
N ARG A 65 8.99 4.35 -11.76
CA ARG A 65 9.90 5.39 -12.22
C ARG A 65 11.09 5.61 -11.27
N VAL A 66 10.81 5.78 -9.98
CA VAL A 66 11.85 6.04 -8.96
C VAL A 66 12.76 4.82 -8.83
N ILE A 67 12.20 3.61 -8.90
CA ILE A 67 12.98 2.37 -8.83
C ILE A 67 13.90 2.24 -10.05
N LYS A 68 13.40 2.51 -11.26
CA LYS A 68 14.18 2.49 -12.50
C LYS A 68 15.33 3.51 -12.45
N GLU A 69 15.05 4.74 -12.05
CA GLU A 69 16.05 5.81 -11.92
C GLU A 69 17.13 5.46 -10.88
N THR A 70 16.74 4.87 -9.74
CA THR A 70 17.66 4.54 -8.63
C THR A 70 18.52 3.30 -8.92
N THR A 71 17.93 2.29 -9.54
CA THR A 71 18.62 1.01 -9.80
C THR A 71 19.37 0.99 -11.13
N GLN A 72 19.10 1.96 -12.02
CA GLN A 72 19.62 2.03 -13.39
C GLN A 72 19.38 0.73 -14.20
N ARG A 73 18.26 0.05 -13.91
CA ARG A 73 17.85 -1.18 -14.59
C ARG A 73 16.47 -1.02 -15.21
N GLU A 74 16.27 -1.66 -16.36
CA GLU A 74 14.93 -1.83 -16.92
C GLU A 74 14.08 -2.70 -16.00
N LEU A 75 12.82 -2.32 -15.83
CA LEU A 75 11.87 -3.07 -15.01
C LEU A 75 11.16 -4.11 -15.87
N PRO A 76 10.90 -5.32 -15.33
CA PRO A 76 10.12 -6.34 -16.03
C PRO A 76 8.74 -5.84 -16.48
N SER A 77 8.19 -6.46 -17.52
CA SER A 77 6.78 -6.23 -17.90
C SER A 77 5.86 -6.66 -16.76
N GLY A 78 4.89 -5.82 -16.40
CA GLY A 78 4.00 -6.10 -15.26
C GLY A 78 4.65 -5.86 -13.90
N PHE A 79 5.80 -5.18 -13.84
CA PHE A 79 6.38 -4.83 -12.54
C PHE A 79 5.38 -4.00 -11.71
N GLN A 80 5.08 -4.48 -10.50
CA GLN A 80 4.09 -3.91 -9.56
C GLN A 80 2.61 -4.05 -9.99
N THR A 81 2.28 -4.89 -10.97
CA THR A 81 0.87 -5.26 -11.18
C THR A 81 0.38 -6.24 -10.11
N ALA A 82 -0.93 -6.44 -10.02
CA ALA A 82 -1.55 -7.37 -9.08
C ALA A 82 -1.19 -8.84 -9.37
N GLU A 83 -0.94 -9.17 -10.64
CA GLU A 83 -0.40 -10.45 -11.12
C GLU A 83 1.10 -10.57 -10.87
#